data_AF-A0A0F9AZP9-F1
#
_entry.id   AF-A0A0F9AZP9-F1
#
_cell.length_a   1.000
_cell.length_b   1.000
_cell.length_c   1.000
_cell.angle_alpha   90.00
_cell.angle_beta   90.00
_cell.angle_gamma   90.00
#
_symmetry.space_group_name_H-M   'P 1'
#
loop_
_entity.id
_entity.type
_entity.pdbx_description
1 polymer ?
#
loop_
_entity_poly.entity_id
_entity_poly.type
_entity_poly.pdbx_seq_one_letter_code
_entity_poly.pdbx_strand_id
1 'polypeptide(L)'
;NGDFTYIPIANFNGEDAFSYQVANELGMTDTAVVEITILAVNDAPIALDNTYSITNNGTLVVLSPGLLINDSDIDLDDLTVDTTPVSEPTRGQLTLFDNGSFEYQGEQNMQGQDSFQYRVVDAQGAQAIANVTIVSSNTNVAPVTKNDSYSLSEDETLVVTAANGVLSNDTDPNNDSFSVDETFMVAPTHGQLLLATDGSFSYVPDANFNGVDQFQYQAIDSLGATSTATVTLVINSEPDNPVAQNDAYQFSKNKLFEVTVQNGLLINDFNIEAGDLSVNTTAINTTQNGELTLKVDGSFTYQPDLGFIGVDSFTYSISNEQGLTATAQVTLSESGVNTFPEANNDQFTLDEDSSASLLDVLANDTDADGDTISISNIENTAGEATIVAGKIQFTPPANFSGEIVLTYTITDGYSTGNEGINDRTASVTITVTPVNDAPTANADSATMNEDAPALLVNVLANDSDIDGDTLAITAATADIGSASVVDNKIQYTP
;
A
#
# COMPACT_ATOMS: atom_id res chain seq x y z
N ASN A 1 -86.05 -47.90 76.29
CA ASN A 1 -86.26 -47.84 74.83
C ASN A 1 -85.07 -48.50 74.19
N GLY A 2 -85.28 -49.60 73.47
CA GLY A 2 -84.23 -50.41 72.87
C GLY A 2 -83.60 -49.76 71.64
N ASP A 3 -83.26 -48.48 71.74
CA ASP A 3 -82.65 -47.70 70.67
C ASP A 3 -81.15 -48.03 70.59
N PHE A 4 -80.61 -48.14 69.38
CA PHE A 4 -79.18 -48.40 69.14
C PHE A 4 -78.65 -47.52 68.00
N THR A 5 -77.33 -47.33 67.96
CA THR A 5 -76.62 -46.67 66.86
C THR A 5 -75.72 -47.70 66.19
N TYR A 6 -75.85 -47.84 64.89
CA TYR A 6 -74.97 -48.67 64.06
C TYR A 6 -74.25 -47.77 63.06
N ILE A 7 -72.93 -47.93 62.96
CA ILE A 7 -72.10 -47.23 61.99
C ILE A 7 -71.36 -48.33 61.23
N PRO A 8 -71.71 -48.61 59.97
CA PRO A 8 -71.00 -49.60 59.18
C PRO A 8 -69.54 -49.18 58.99
N ILE A 9 -68.66 -50.17 58.78
CA ILE A 9 -67.29 -49.91 58.33
C ILE A 9 -67.39 -49.22 56.96
N ALA A 10 -66.55 -48.22 56.70
CA ALA A 10 -66.50 -47.56 55.39
C ALA A 10 -66.29 -48.59 54.28
N ASN A 11 -67.03 -48.44 53.18
CA ASN A 11 -67.00 -49.29 51.98
C ASN A 11 -67.36 -50.76 52.24
N PHE A 12 -68.11 -51.05 53.32
CA PHE A 12 -68.70 -52.36 53.55
C PHE A 12 -70.15 -52.38 53.07
N ASN A 13 -70.48 -53.34 52.21
CA ASN A 13 -71.84 -53.70 51.83
C ASN A 13 -72.07 -55.20 52.07
N GLY A 14 -73.31 -55.58 52.37
CA GLY A 14 -73.68 -56.95 52.71
C GLY A 14 -74.48 -57.06 54.00
N GLU A 15 -74.56 -58.27 54.53
CA GLU A 15 -75.26 -58.55 55.79
C GLU A 15 -74.29 -58.42 56.97
N ASP A 16 -74.70 -57.70 58.00
CA ASP A 16 -74.07 -57.67 59.32
C ASP A 16 -75.11 -58.03 60.38
N ALA A 17 -74.68 -58.50 61.54
CA ALA A 17 -75.60 -58.86 62.59
C ALA A 17 -74.97 -58.66 63.97
N PHE A 18 -75.81 -58.24 64.92
CA PHE A 18 -75.47 -58.27 66.33
C PHE A 18 -76.54 -59.00 67.13
N SER A 19 -76.12 -59.68 68.20
CA SER A 19 -77.05 -60.28 69.15
C SER A 19 -77.22 -59.36 70.36
N TYR A 20 -78.43 -59.35 70.92
CA TYR A 20 -78.74 -58.64 72.16
C TYR A 20 -79.49 -59.56 73.11
N GLN A 21 -79.37 -59.27 74.40
CA GLN A 21 -80.01 -60.03 75.48
C GLN A 21 -80.98 -59.12 76.22
N VAL A 22 -82.22 -59.57 76.39
CA VAL A 22 -83.22 -58.90 77.23
C VAL A 22 -83.41 -59.68 78.52
N ALA A 23 -83.50 -58.98 79.64
CA ALA A 23 -83.73 -59.57 80.95
C ALA A 23 -85.04 -59.05 81.56
N ASN A 24 -85.77 -59.92 82.26
CA ASN A 24 -86.89 -59.47 83.10
C ASN A 24 -86.41 -58.99 84.48
N GLU A 25 -87.31 -58.42 85.29
CA GLU A 25 -87.00 -57.88 86.63
C GLU A 25 -86.46 -58.91 87.63
N LEU A 26 -86.53 -60.21 87.30
CA LEU A 26 -86.05 -61.33 88.11
C LEU A 26 -84.74 -61.94 87.58
N GLY A 27 -84.14 -61.35 86.54
CA GLY A 27 -82.82 -61.74 86.01
C GLY A 27 -82.82 -62.90 85.02
N MET A 28 -83.99 -63.37 84.55
CA MET A 28 -84.06 -64.35 83.46
C MET A 28 -83.87 -63.64 82.13
N THR A 29 -83.06 -64.24 81.25
CA THR A 29 -82.63 -63.62 80.00
C THR A 29 -83.05 -64.41 78.77
N ASP A 30 -83.35 -63.72 77.68
CA ASP A 30 -83.49 -64.30 76.34
C ASP A 30 -82.66 -63.50 75.33
N THR A 31 -82.21 -64.14 74.25
CA THR A 31 -81.35 -63.52 73.23
C THR A 31 -82.02 -63.51 71.87
N ALA A 32 -81.92 -62.38 71.18
CA ALA A 32 -82.35 -62.25 69.79
C ALA A 32 -81.22 -61.65 68.94
N VAL A 33 -81.31 -61.84 67.62
CA VAL A 33 -80.37 -61.30 66.63
C VAL A 33 -81.07 -60.18 65.87
N VAL A 34 -80.36 -59.08 65.66
CA VAL A 34 -80.73 -58.05 64.70
C VAL A 34 -79.83 -58.24 63.48
N GLU A 35 -80.45 -58.57 62.35
CA GLU A 35 -79.81 -58.58 61.03
C GLU A 35 -79.91 -57.17 60.43
N ILE A 36 -78.81 -56.68 59.88
CA ILE A 36 -78.71 -55.39 59.21
C ILE A 36 -78.21 -55.65 57.79
N THR A 37 -79.00 -55.25 56.80
CA THR A 37 -78.58 -55.25 55.39
C THR A 37 -78.02 -53.87 55.02
N ILE A 38 -76.75 -53.81 54.67
CA ILE A 38 -76.09 -52.60 54.18
C ILE A 38 -76.11 -52.64 52.65
N LEU A 39 -76.82 -51.70 52.04
CA LEU A 39 -76.90 -51.57 50.59
C LEU A 39 -75.59 -51.02 50.03
N ALA A 40 -75.16 -51.58 48.89
CA ALA A 40 -74.05 -51.01 48.13
C ALA A 40 -74.40 -49.59 47.63
N VAL A 41 -73.41 -48.70 47.65
CA VAL A 41 -73.46 -47.37 47.04
C VAL A 41 -72.29 -47.33 46.09
N ASN A 42 -72.53 -46.96 44.84
CA ASN A 42 -71.47 -46.88 43.85
C ASN A 42 -70.42 -45.84 44.27
N ASP A 43 -69.22 -46.32 44.55
CA ASP A 43 -68.04 -45.49 44.74
C ASP A 43 -67.44 -45.11 43.38
N ALA A 44 -66.70 -44.01 43.33
CA ALA A 44 -65.99 -43.65 42.10
C ALA A 44 -64.68 -44.45 42.01
N PRO A 45 -64.21 -44.77 40.80
CA PRO A 45 -62.92 -45.40 40.63
C PRO A 45 -61.79 -44.51 41.15
N ILE A 46 -60.65 -45.13 41.46
CA ILE A 46 -59.40 -44.46 41.77
C ILE A 46 -58.51 -44.58 40.53
N ALA A 47 -58.32 -43.46 39.83
CA ALA A 47 -57.40 -43.36 38.70
C ALA A 47 -56.02 -42.85 39.14
N LEU A 48 -54.94 -43.45 38.66
CA LEU A 48 -53.57 -43.08 39.00
C LEU A 48 -52.76 -42.66 37.75
N ASP A 49 -51.91 -41.66 37.93
CA ASP A 49 -51.08 -41.11 36.84
C ASP A 49 -50.17 -42.18 36.20
N ASN A 50 -50.02 -42.12 34.88
CA ASN A 50 -49.13 -42.99 34.12
C ASN A 50 -47.96 -42.21 33.53
N THR A 51 -46.83 -42.87 33.34
CA THR A 51 -45.69 -42.33 32.60
C THR A 51 -45.20 -43.33 31.58
N TYR A 52 -45.05 -42.89 30.33
CA TYR A 52 -44.54 -43.69 29.22
C TYR A 52 -43.34 -42.98 28.57
N SER A 53 -42.47 -43.77 27.95
CA SER A 53 -41.38 -43.24 27.11
C SER A 53 -41.68 -43.44 25.64
N ILE A 54 -41.31 -42.46 24.82
CA ILE A 54 -41.41 -42.55 23.36
C ILE A 54 -40.02 -42.51 22.72
N THR A 55 -39.84 -43.34 21.69
CA THR A 55 -38.61 -43.41 20.91
C THR A 55 -38.56 -42.31 19.84
N ASN A 56 -37.37 -42.06 19.27
CA ASN A 56 -37.14 -41.03 18.25
C ASN A 56 -38.06 -41.13 17.02
N ASN A 57 -38.65 -42.30 16.75
CA ASN A 57 -39.57 -42.50 15.63
C ASN A 57 -40.95 -41.85 15.85
N GLY A 58 -41.20 -41.28 17.02
CA GLY A 58 -42.39 -40.48 17.30
C GLY A 58 -43.68 -41.28 17.49
N THR A 59 -43.67 -42.61 17.43
CA THR A 59 -44.86 -43.44 17.65
C THR A 59 -44.77 -44.22 18.97
N LEU A 60 -45.83 -44.19 19.75
CA LEU A 60 -46.03 -44.98 20.96
C LEU A 60 -47.36 -45.74 20.85
N VAL A 61 -47.32 -47.07 20.99
CA VAL A 61 -48.51 -47.93 21.04
C VAL A 61 -48.51 -48.66 22.37
N VAL A 62 -49.55 -48.44 23.17
CA VAL A 62 -49.74 -49.09 24.47
C VAL A 62 -50.93 -50.02 24.37
N LEU A 63 -50.70 -51.31 24.62
CA LEU A 63 -51.74 -52.35 24.58
C LEU A 63 -52.56 -52.39 25.87
N SER A 64 -53.79 -52.89 25.78
CA SER A 64 -54.68 -53.12 26.92
C SER A 64 -54.03 -54.07 27.95
N PRO A 65 -54.19 -53.85 29.27
CA PRO A 65 -55.09 -52.88 29.92
C PRO A 65 -54.60 -51.43 29.91
N GLY A 66 -53.36 -51.19 29.45
CA GLY A 66 -52.81 -49.85 29.22
C GLY A 66 -52.94 -48.91 30.40
N LEU A 67 -53.74 -47.86 30.24
CA LEU A 67 -54.02 -46.86 31.28
C LEU A 67 -54.66 -47.46 32.53
N LEU A 68 -55.51 -48.48 32.37
CA LEU A 68 -56.26 -49.10 33.47
C LEU A 68 -55.42 -50.00 34.38
N ILE A 69 -54.13 -50.20 34.09
CA ILE A 69 -53.29 -51.20 34.79
C ILE A 69 -53.07 -50.89 36.28
N ASN A 70 -53.12 -49.60 36.64
CA ASN A 70 -52.91 -49.08 37.99
C ASN A 70 -54.17 -48.44 38.57
N ASP A 71 -55.29 -48.51 37.86
CA ASP A 71 -56.57 -48.01 38.32
C ASP A 71 -57.33 -49.10 39.07
N SER A 72 -58.19 -48.69 39.98
CA SER A 72 -58.94 -49.63 40.81
C SER A 72 -60.31 -49.10 41.17
N ASP A 73 -61.24 -50.01 41.41
CA ASP A 73 -62.56 -49.71 41.94
C ASP A 73 -62.80 -50.56 43.19
N ILE A 74 -63.34 -49.95 44.24
CA ILE A 74 -63.57 -50.63 45.51
C ILE A 74 -64.78 -51.57 45.46
N ASP A 75 -65.75 -51.28 44.59
CA ASP A 75 -66.92 -52.12 44.29
C ASP A 75 -66.55 -53.27 43.33
N LEU A 76 -65.31 -53.26 42.80
CA LEU A 76 -64.76 -54.23 41.84
C LEU A 76 -65.49 -54.21 40.49
N ASP A 77 -66.05 -53.05 40.12
CA ASP A 77 -66.65 -52.84 38.82
C ASP A 77 -65.62 -52.88 37.67
N ASP A 78 -66.08 -53.31 36.50
CA ASP A 78 -65.28 -53.23 35.28
C ASP A 78 -65.04 -51.75 34.91
N LEU A 79 -63.77 -51.43 34.65
CA LEU A 79 -63.34 -50.08 34.30
C LEU A 79 -63.16 -49.92 32.80
N THR A 80 -63.59 -48.77 32.29
CA THR A 80 -63.40 -48.35 30.90
C THR A 80 -62.81 -46.94 30.83
N VAL A 81 -62.17 -46.61 29.71
CA VAL A 81 -61.66 -45.27 29.43
C VAL A 81 -62.60 -44.52 28.49
N ASP A 82 -62.88 -43.25 28.79
CA ASP A 82 -63.54 -42.35 27.83
C ASP A 82 -62.62 -42.16 26.62
N THR A 83 -63.12 -42.48 25.43
CA THR A 83 -62.35 -42.38 24.18
C THR A 83 -62.11 -40.93 23.75
N THR A 84 -62.74 -39.96 24.42
CA THR A 84 -62.40 -38.54 24.30
C THR A 84 -61.54 -38.13 25.51
N PRO A 85 -60.29 -37.68 25.30
CA PRO A 85 -59.45 -37.23 26.41
C PRO A 85 -60.03 -35.98 27.08
N VAL A 86 -59.73 -35.81 28.36
CA VAL A 86 -60.10 -34.61 29.13
C VAL A 86 -59.27 -33.39 28.68
N SER A 87 -58.01 -33.64 28.32
CA SER A 87 -57.15 -32.66 27.65
C SER A 87 -56.29 -33.37 26.62
N GLU A 88 -56.22 -32.84 25.41
CA GLU A 88 -55.35 -33.36 24.34
C GLU A 88 -53.86 -33.09 24.61
N PRO A 89 -52.96 -33.94 24.10
CA PRO A 89 -51.54 -33.60 24.01
C PRO A 89 -51.31 -32.36 23.14
N THR A 90 -50.21 -31.66 23.38
CA THR A 90 -49.89 -30.40 22.66
C THR A 90 -48.88 -30.60 21.55
N ARG A 91 -48.19 -31.73 21.51
CA ARG A 91 -47.04 -32.03 20.64
C ARG A 91 -47.17 -33.37 19.94
N GLY A 92 -48.41 -33.83 19.76
CA GLY A 92 -48.72 -35.09 19.11
C GLY A 92 -50.21 -35.27 18.87
N GLN A 93 -50.56 -36.40 18.26
CA GLN A 93 -51.94 -36.84 18.05
C GLN A 93 -52.19 -38.10 18.87
N LEU A 94 -53.31 -38.12 19.60
CA LEU A 94 -53.72 -39.22 20.47
C LEU A 94 -54.93 -39.94 19.88
N THR A 95 -54.94 -41.26 19.99
CA THR A 95 -56.13 -42.11 19.80
C THR A 95 -56.31 -42.96 21.05
N LEU A 96 -57.41 -42.76 21.78
CA LEU A 96 -57.78 -43.54 22.97
C LEU A 96 -58.80 -44.63 22.64
N PHE A 97 -58.69 -45.76 23.34
CA PHE A 97 -59.64 -46.86 23.24
C PHE A 97 -60.24 -47.17 24.62
N ASP A 98 -61.48 -47.66 24.63
CA ASP A 98 -62.27 -47.94 25.83
C ASP A 98 -61.65 -49.00 26.76
N ASN A 99 -60.90 -49.93 26.20
CA ASN A 99 -60.17 -50.99 26.91
C ASN A 99 -58.85 -50.54 27.57
N GLY A 100 -58.60 -49.22 27.62
CA GLY A 100 -57.41 -48.62 28.22
C GLY A 100 -56.16 -48.60 27.32
N SER A 101 -56.20 -49.19 26.12
CA SER A 101 -55.13 -49.02 25.13
C SER A 101 -55.13 -47.62 24.50
N PHE A 102 -53.98 -47.21 23.96
CA PHE A 102 -53.89 -45.96 23.19
C PHE A 102 -52.73 -45.98 22.18
N GLU A 103 -52.86 -45.13 21.17
CA GLU A 103 -51.82 -44.80 20.21
C GLU A 103 -51.50 -43.30 20.30
N TYR A 104 -50.22 -42.97 20.35
CA TYR A 104 -49.75 -41.59 20.35
C TYR A 104 -48.69 -41.40 19.26
N GLN A 105 -48.90 -40.41 18.41
CA GLN A 105 -47.96 -39.98 17.37
C GLN A 105 -47.46 -38.57 17.71
N GLY A 106 -46.26 -38.47 18.27
CA GLY A 106 -45.57 -37.22 18.53
C GLY A 106 -45.09 -36.52 17.26
N GLU A 107 -44.79 -35.24 17.40
CA GLU A 107 -44.08 -34.42 16.41
C GLU A 107 -42.73 -35.04 16.02
N GLN A 108 -42.28 -34.75 14.80
CA GLN A 108 -40.95 -35.17 14.34
C GLN A 108 -39.87 -34.64 15.29
N ASN A 109 -38.94 -35.51 15.68
CA ASN A 109 -37.82 -35.19 16.57
C ASN A 109 -38.22 -34.60 17.94
N MET A 110 -39.47 -34.81 18.39
CA MET A 110 -39.97 -34.33 19.68
C MET A 110 -38.95 -34.54 20.81
N GLN A 111 -38.56 -33.47 21.51
CA GLN A 111 -37.69 -33.50 22.69
C GLN A 111 -38.46 -33.09 23.95
N GLY A 112 -38.06 -33.59 25.12
CA GLY A 112 -38.73 -33.28 26.38
C GLY A 112 -40.01 -34.08 26.58
N GLN A 113 -41.06 -33.45 27.13
CA GLN A 113 -42.30 -34.13 27.52
C GLN A 113 -43.52 -33.60 26.79
N ASP A 114 -44.56 -34.42 26.72
CA ASP A 114 -45.95 -34.04 26.43
C ASP A 114 -46.88 -34.77 27.38
N SER A 115 -48.13 -34.33 27.50
CA SER A 115 -49.07 -34.89 28.46
C SER A 115 -50.52 -34.77 28.01
N PHE A 116 -51.34 -35.71 28.44
CA PHE A 116 -52.79 -35.66 28.28
C PHE A 116 -53.49 -36.14 29.55
N GLN A 117 -54.77 -35.82 29.70
CA GLN A 117 -55.61 -36.32 30.80
C GLN A 117 -56.66 -37.26 30.24
N TYR A 118 -56.86 -38.40 30.91
CA TYR A 118 -57.90 -39.36 30.55
C TYR A 118 -58.91 -39.50 31.68
N ARG A 119 -60.06 -40.07 31.34
CA ARG A 119 -61.15 -40.32 32.28
C ARG A 119 -61.46 -41.79 32.33
N VAL A 120 -61.46 -42.33 33.55
CA VAL A 120 -61.90 -43.69 33.85
C VAL A 120 -63.36 -43.65 34.28
N VAL A 121 -64.15 -44.60 33.80
CA VAL A 121 -65.58 -44.74 34.11
C VAL A 121 -65.86 -46.17 34.52
N ASP A 122 -66.50 -46.35 35.68
CA ASP A 122 -67.01 -47.65 36.13
C ASP A 122 -68.28 -48.05 35.34
N ALA A 123 -68.74 -49.29 35.50
CA ALA A 123 -69.93 -49.79 34.80
C ALA A 123 -71.25 -49.11 35.21
N GLN A 124 -71.23 -48.29 36.27
CA GLN A 124 -72.37 -47.57 36.85
C GLN A 124 -72.34 -46.06 36.54
N GLY A 125 -71.26 -45.57 35.94
CA GLY A 125 -71.08 -44.21 35.45
C GLY A 125 -70.33 -43.25 36.39
N ALA A 126 -69.78 -43.67 37.53
CA ALA A 126 -68.90 -42.77 38.30
C ALA A 126 -67.51 -42.69 37.67
N GLN A 127 -66.81 -41.58 37.93
CA GLN A 127 -65.68 -41.15 37.09
C GLN A 127 -64.49 -40.67 37.93
N ALA A 128 -63.29 -40.94 37.43
CA ALA A 128 -62.05 -40.36 37.91
C ALA A 128 -61.16 -39.89 36.76
N ILE A 129 -60.22 -38.99 37.05
CA ILE A 129 -59.32 -38.39 36.06
C ILE A 129 -57.89 -38.60 36.53
N ALA A 130 -57.01 -38.99 35.60
CA ALA A 130 -55.58 -39.10 35.82
C ALA A 130 -54.78 -38.52 34.65
N ASN A 131 -53.52 -38.20 34.90
CA ASN A 131 -52.59 -37.65 33.92
C ASN A 131 -51.75 -38.77 33.30
N VAL A 132 -51.46 -38.62 32.01
CA VAL A 132 -50.42 -39.39 31.32
C VAL A 132 -49.31 -38.44 30.93
N THR A 133 -48.09 -38.75 31.36
CA THR A 133 -46.88 -38.05 30.92
C THR A 133 -46.12 -38.92 29.92
N ILE A 134 -45.83 -38.36 28.75
CA ILE A 134 -45.02 -39.00 27.71
C ILE A 134 -43.66 -38.30 27.70
N VAL A 135 -42.60 -39.06 27.96
CA VAL A 135 -41.21 -38.56 27.99
C VAL A 135 -40.48 -39.02 26.74
N SER A 136 -40.04 -38.09 25.91
CA SER A 136 -39.17 -38.40 24.78
C SER A 136 -37.76 -38.73 25.26
N SER A 137 -37.18 -39.81 24.72
CA SER A 137 -35.76 -40.10 24.88
C SER A 137 -34.86 -39.29 23.95
N ASN A 138 -35.44 -38.52 23.02
CA ASN A 138 -34.67 -37.73 22.06
C ASN A 138 -34.02 -36.52 22.74
N THR A 139 -32.73 -36.34 22.52
CA THR A 139 -31.96 -35.18 22.99
C THR A 139 -31.33 -34.48 21.81
N ASN A 140 -31.25 -33.15 21.83
CA ASN A 140 -30.57 -32.40 20.77
C ASN A 140 -29.10 -32.80 20.68
N VAL A 141 -28.63 -33.19 19.50
CA VAL A 141 -27.22 -33.43 19.20
C VAL A 141 -26.83 -32.52 18.06
N ALA A 142 -25.70 -31.82 18.22
CA ALA A 142 -25.20 -30.92 17.19
C ALA A 142 -24.99 -31.63 15.84
N PRO A 143 -25.04 -30.87 14.72
CA PRO A 143 -24.63 -31.37 13.42
C PRO A 143 -23.21 -31.95 13.45
N VAL A 144 -22.96 -32.98 12.65
CA VAL A 144 -21.63 -33.56 12.46
C VAL A 144 -21.01 -32.92 11.22
N THR A 145 -20.16 -31.92 11.45
CA THR A 145 -19.45 -31.20 10.40
C THR A 145 -18.21 -31.93 9.92
N LYS A 146 -17.87 -31.83 8.63
CA LYS A 146 -16.64 -32.39 8.06
C LYS A 146 -15.81 -31.30 7.38
N ASN A 147 -14.50 -31.48 7.37
CA ASN A 147 -13.60 -30.55 6.70
C ASN A 147 -13.76 -30.63 5.18
N ASP A 148 -13.69 -29.48 4.53
CA ASP A 148 -13.79 -29.34 3.09
C ASP A 148 -12.45 -28.93 2.47
N SER A 149 -12.31 -29.18 1.17
CA SER A 149 -11.15 -28.73 0.39
C SER A 149 -11.57 -28.32 -1.01
N TYR A 150 -11.11 -27.15 -1.44
CA TYR A 150 -11.34 -26.60 -2.78
C TYR A 150 -10.03 -26.10 -3.37
N SER A 151 -9.98 -25.98 -4.70
CA SER A 151 -8.83 -25.46 -5.41
C SER A 151 -9.24 -24.50 -6.52
N LEU A 152 -8.41 -23.49 -6.75
CA LEU A 152 -8.54 -22.44 -7.76
C LEU A 152 -7.13 -22.03 -8.19
N SER A 153 -7.00 -21.35 -9.33
CA SER A 153 -5.77 -20.64 -9.67
C SER A 153 -5.71 -19.30 -8.91
N GLU A 154 -4.52 -18.76 -8.70
CA GLU A 154 -4.37 -17.39 -8.20
C GLU A 154 -5.04 -16.38 -9.15
N ASP A 155 -5.40 -15.22 -8.59
CA ASP A 155 -6.12 -14.12 -9.27
C ASP A 155 -7.50 -14.46 -9.88
N GLU A 156 -7.98 -15.68 -9.70
CA GLU A 156 -9.32 -16.12 -10.10
C GLU A 156 -10.31 -16.08 -8.93
N THR A 157 -11.60 -16.00 -9.26
CA THR A 157 -12.67 -16.08 -8.25
C THR A 157 -13.26 -17.48 -8.19
N LEU A 158 -13.22 -18.10 -7.00
CA LEU A 158 -13.93 -19.35 -6.75
C LEU A 158 -15.39 -19.05 -6.35
N VAL A 159 -16.34 -19.69 -7.02
CA VAL A 159 -17.77 -19.64 -6.66
C VAL A 159 -18.30 -21.06 -6.48
N VAL A 160 -18.78 -21.37 -5.28
CA VAL A 160 -19.30 -22.69 -4.89
C VAL A 160 -20.78 -22.59 -4.56
N THR A 161 -21.59 -23.41 -5.23
CA THR A 161 -23.04 -23.49 -4.98
C THR A 161 -23.34 -24.28 -3.70
N ALA A 162 -24.51 -24.08 -3.10
CA ALA A 162 -24.92 -24.78 -1.87
C ALA A 162 -24.84 -26.33 -2.00
N ALA A 163 -25.14 -26.86 -3.18
CA ALA A 163 -25.07 -28.30 -3.45
C ALA A 163 -23.66 -28.91 -3.31
N ASN A 164 -22.61 -28.10 -3.49
CA ASN A 164 -21.21 -28.48 -3.33
C ASN A 164 -20.52 -27.68 -2.21
N GLY A 165 -21.31 -26.95 -1.43
CA GLY A 165 -20.86 -26.00 -0.42
C GLY A 165 -20.40 -26.71 0.85
N VAL A 166 -20.11 -25.91 1.87
CA VAL A 166 -19.51 -26.40 3.12
C VAL A 166 -20.42 -27.36 3.89
N LEU A 167 -21.74 -27.25 3.71
CA LEU A 167 -22.72 -28.14 4.36
C LEU A 167 -22.98 -29.43 3.56
N SER A 168 -22.41 -29.59 2.36
CA SER A 168 -22.79 -30.67 1.43
C SER A 168 -22.40 -32.08 1.91
N ASN A 169 -21.41 -32.18 2.80
CA ASN A 169 -20.91 -33.43 3.37
C ASN A 169 -21.26 -33.60 4.86
N ASP A 170 -22.02 -32.67 5.41
CA ASP A 170 -22.45 -32.61 6.80
C ASP A 170 -23.76 -33.36 7.01
N THR A 171 -23.98 -33.81 8.25
CA THR A 171 -25.19 -34.56 8.63
C THR A 171 -25.59 -34.26 10.05
N ASP A 172 -26.88 -34.25 10.34
CA ASP A 172 -27.39 -34.15 11.71
C ASP A 172 -27.83 -35.54 12.25
N PRO A 173 -27.36 -35.99 13.44
CA PRO A 173 -27.72 -37.29 14.00
C PRO A 173 -29.21 -37.47 14.32
N ASN A 174 -29.90 -36.37 14.64
CA ASN A 174 -31.34 -36.35 14.89
C ASN A 174 -32.12 -35.98 13.62
N ASN A 175 -31.42 -35.74 12.50
CA ASN A 175 -31.99 -35.32 11.23
C ASN A 175 -32.76 -33.99 11.34
N ASP A 176 -32.33 -33.13 12.27
CA ASP A 176 -32.77 -31.75 12.38
C ASP A 176 -32.21 -30.93 11.21
N SER A 177 -32.91 -29.86 10.80
CA SER A 177 -32.37 -28.93 9.81
C SER A 177 -31.28 -28.07 10.43
N PHE A 178 -30.25 -27.76 9.63
CA PHE A 178 -29.13 -26.93 10.05
C PHE A 178 -28.66 -26.01 8.92
N SER A 179 -27.96 -24.94 9.30
CA SER A 179 -27.40 -23.93 8.40
C SER A 179 -26.03 -23.47 8.90
N VAL A 180 -25.30 -22.69 8.12
CA VAL A 180 -24.13 -21.97 8.64
C VAL A 180 -24.59 -20.91 9.65
N ASP A 181 -23.89 -20.81 10.78
CA ASP A 181 -24.09 -19.77 11.79
C ASP A 181 -23.39 -18.47 11.35
N GLU A 182 -24.16 -17.44 11.02
CA GLU A 182 -23.61 -16.13 10.61
C GLU A 182 -22.84 -15.41 11.73
N THR A 183 -23.01 -15.83 12.98
CA THR A 183 -22.36 -15.19 14.14
C THR A 183 -20.96 -15.74 14.41
N PHE A 184 -20.58 -16.84 13.77
CA PHE A 184 -19.26 -17.47 13.91
C PHE A 184 -18.59 -17.68 12.54
N MET A 185 -17.48 -16.99 12.33
CA MET A 185 -16.58 -17.28 11.22
C MET A 185 -15.15 -16.89 11.58
N VAL A 186 -14.21 -17.79 11.32
CA VAL A 186 -12.79 -17.45 11.30
C VAL A 186 -12.41 -17.21 9.85
N ALA A 187 -12.20 -15.94 9.51
CA ALA A 187 -11.91 -15.51 8.15
C ALA A 187 -10.58 -16.08 7.63
N PRO A 188 -10.45 -16.25 6.29
CA PRO A 188 -9.16 -16.54 5.66
C PRO A 188 -8.15 -15.41 5.85
N THR A 189 -6.86 -15.70 5.69
CA THR A 189 -5.78 -14.71 5.90
C THR A 189 -5.25 -14.09 4.61
N HIS A 190 -5.52 -14.68 3.45
CA HIS A 190 -4.98 -14.27 2.15
C HIS A 190 -6.08 -14.16 1.08
N GLY A 191 -7.24 -13.64 1.46
CA GLY A 191 -8.34 -13.38 0.53
C GLY A 191 -9.61 -12.89 1.19
N GLN A 192 -10.62 -12.65 0.37
CA GLN A 192 -11.96 -12.27 0.80
C GLN A 192 -12.96 -13.40 0.60
N LEU A 193 -13.73 -13.69 1.64
CA LEU A 193 -14.75 -14.73 1.68
C LEU A 193 -16.13 -14.11 1.86
N LEU A 194 -17.09 -14.57 1.05
CA LEU A 194 -18.52 -14.37 1.27
C LEU A 194 -19.17 -15.74 1.45
N LEU A 195 -19.52 -16.09 2.68
CA LEU A 195 -20.19 -17.36 3.03
C LEU A 195 -21.66 -17.10 3.37
N ALA A 196 -22.56 -17.88 2.77
CA ALA A 196 -24.00 -17.81 3.00
C ALA A 196 -24.50 -18.91 3.95
N THR A 197 -25.67 -18.69 4.55
CA THR A 197 -26.30 -19.64 5.49
C THR A 197 -26.61 -21.00 4.89
N ASP A 198 -26.84 -21.08 3.57
CA ASP A 198 -27.10 -22.33 2.84
C ASP A 198 -25.83 -23.12 2.53
N GLY A 199 -24.66 -22.63 2.96
CA GLY A 199 -23.35 -23.24 2.76
C GLY A 199 -22.70 -22.92 1.41
N SER A 200 -23.36 -22.15 0.53
CA SER A 200 -22.71 -21.60 -0.66
C SER A 200 -21.72 -20.50 -0.29
N PHE A 201 -20.67 -20.32 -1.10
CA PHE A 201 -19.70 -19.26 -0.86
C PHE A 201 -18.97 -18.80 -2.13
N SER A 202 -18.39 -17.62 -2.07
CA SER A 202 -17.38 -17.16 -3.02
C SER A 202 -16.10 -16.73 -2.31
N TYR A 203 -14.97 -17.00 -2.93
CA TYR A 203 -13.65 -16.66 -2.41
C TYR A 203 -12.80 -16.01 -3.52
N VAL A 204 -12.17 -14.88 -3.18
CA VAL A 204 -11.20 -14.18 -4.02
C VAL A 204 -9.88 -14.11 -3.26
N PRO A 205 -8.80 -14.76 -3.70
CA PRO A 205 -7.50 -14.65 -3.05
C PRO A 205 -6.94 -13.23 -3.17
N ASP A 206 -6.01 -12.87 -2.29
CA ASP A 206 -5.19 -11.68 -2.47
C ASP A 206 -4.39 -11.79 -3.77
N ALA A 207 -4.13 -10.65 -4.42
CA ALA A 207 -3.49 -10.64 -5.73
C ALA A 207 -2.09 -11.30 -5.69
N ASN A 208 -1.83 -12.20 -6.64
CA ASN A 208 -0.61 -13.03 -6.76
C ASN A 208 -0.28 -13.87 -5.49
N PHE A 209 -1.30 -14.19 -4.68
CA PHE A 209 -1.12 -15.15 -3.59
C PHE A 209 -1.36 -16.57 -4.10
N ASN A 210 -0.32 -17.39 -4.05
CA ASN A 210 -0.40 -18.83 -4.24
C ASN A 210 -0.06 -19.58 -2.95
N GLY A 211 -0.66 -20.76 -2.74
CA GLY A 211 -0.43 -21.58 -1.56
C GLY A 211 -1.73 -22.07 -0.91
N VAL A 212 -1.69 -22.24 0.41
CA VAL A 212 -2.85 -22.72 1.17
C VAL A 212 -3.42 -21.58 2.01
N ASP A 213 -4.72 -21.37 1.89
CA ASP A 213 -5.50 -20.55 2.82
C ASP A 213 -6.59 -21.41 3.49
N GLN A 214 -7.15 -20.91 4.59
CA GLN A 214 -8.14 -21.66 5.36
C GLN A 214 -9.12 -20.74 6.05
N PHE A 215 -10.37 -21.17 6.16
CA PHE A 215 -11.36 -20.54 7.01
C PHE A 215 -12.10 -21.60 7.85
N GLN A 216 -12.74 -21.17 8.93
CA GLN A 216 -13.58 -22.06 9.74
C GLN A 216 -15.01 -21.54 9.76
N TYR A 217 -15.96 -22.47 9.61
CA TYR A 217 -17.38 -22.21 9.75
C TYR A 217 -17.96 -23.03 10.91
N GLN A 218 -19.13 -22.61 11.39
CA GLN A 218 -19.93 -23.34 12.34
C GLN A 218 -21.28 -23.67 11.71
N ALA A 219 -21.69 -24.95 11.77
CA ALA A 219 -23.06 -25.34 11.49
C ALA A 219 -23.88 -25.26 12.78
N ILE A 220 -25.09 -24.73 12.69
CA ILE A 220 -26.06 -24.61 13.79
C ILE A 220 -27.36 -25.28 13.39
N ASP A 221 -27.87 -26.19 14.22
CA ASP A 221 -29.18 -26.80 14.03
C ASP A 221 -30.32 -25.84 14.45
N SER A 222 -31.55 -26.20 14.05
CA SER A 222 -32.76 -25.43 14.38
C SER A 222 -33.05 -25.27 15.88
N LEU A 223 -32.34 -26.00 16.74
CA LEU A 223 -32.47 -26.00 18.20
C LEU A 223 -31.25 -25.37 18.89
N GLY A 224 -30.28 -24.88 18.12
CA GLY A 224 -29.12 -24.11 18.56
C GLY A 224 -27.89 -24.92 18.97
N ALA A 225 -27.82 -26.24 18.74
CA ALA A 225 -26.55 -26.95 18.92
C ALA A 225 -25.67 -26.81 17.69
N THR A 226 -24.36 -26.81 17.92
CA THR A 226 -23.38 -26.35 16.94
C THR A 226 -22.17 -27.27 16.81
N SER A 227 -21.59 -27.35 15.62
CA SER A 227 -20.28 -27.95 15.37
C SER A 227 -19.48 -27.12 14.37
N THR A 228 -18.15 -27.20 14.43
CA THR A 228 -17.24 -26.43 13.57
C THR A 228 -16.46 -27.32 12.62
N ALA A 229 -16.18 -26.84 11.42
CA ALA A 229 -15.25 -27.49 10.49
C ALA A 229 -14.33 -26.46 9.82
N THR A 230 -13.23 -26.96 9.26
CA THR A 230 -12.24 -26.16 8.53
C THR A 230 -12.37 -26.41 7.04
N VAL A 231 -12.37 -25.34 6.26
CA VAL A 231 -12.27 -25.38 4.81
C VAL A 231 -10.85 -25.02 4.41
N THR A 232 -10.22 -25.90 3.63
CA THR A 232 -8.88 -25.67 3.05
C THR A 232 -9.02 -25.20 1.61
N LEU A 233 -8.36 -24.10 1.27
CA LEU A 233 -8.32 -23.54 -0.07
C LEU A 233 -6.90 -23.72 -0.62
N VAL A 234 -6.76 -24.42 -1.74
CA VAL A 234 -5.47 -24.62 -2.43
C VAL A 234 -5.44 -23.72 -3.66
N ILE A 235 -4.70 -22.62 -3.55
CA ILE A 235 -4.50 -21.65 -4.62
C ILE A 235 -3.26 -22.07 -5.42
N ASN A 236 -3.48 -22.47 -6.67
CA ASN A 236 -2.43 -22.88 -7.59
C ASN A 236 -1.75 -21.66 -8.19
N SER A 237 -0.43 -21.72 -8.33
CA SER A 237 0.30 -20.64 -8.99
C SER A 237 0.10 -20.66 -10.50
N GLU A 238 -0.05 -19.48 -11.09
CA GLU A 238 -0.08 -19.23 -12.53
C GLU A 238 1.11 -18.33 -12.89
N PRO A 239 1.74 -18.50 -14.07
CA PRO A 239 2.81 -17.62 -14.50
C PRO A 239 2.35 -16.17 -14.74
N ASP A 240 3.02 -15.23 -14.09
CA ASP A 240 2.79 -13.80 -14.17
C ASP A 240 3.78 -13.09 -15.10
N ASN A 241 3.30 -12.02 -15.74
CA ASN A 241 4.21 -11.14 -16.44
C ASN A 241 5.07 -10.36 -15.42
N PRO A 242 6.35 -10.12 -15.71
CA PRO A 242 7.14 -9.22 -14.89
C PRO A 242 6.56 -7.79 -14.97
N VAL A 243 6.93 -6.93 -14.03
CA VAL A 243 6.56 -5.52 -14.00
C VAL A 243 7.77 -4.69 -14.39
N ALA A 244 7.71 -4.04 -15.56
CA ALA A 244 8.72 -3.10 -16.02
C ALA A 244 8.32 -1.65 -15.68
N GLN A 245 9.26 -0.84 -15.22
CA GLN A 245 9.05 0.56 -14.86
C GLN A 245 9.96 1.48 -15.67
N ASN A 246 9.44 2.64 -16.06
CA ASN A 246 10.21 3.61 -16.85
C ASN A 246 11.44 4.12 -16.09
N ASP A 247 12.53 4.32 -16.81
CA ASP A 247 13.76 4.92 -16.30
C ASP A 247 13.98 6.34 -16.83
N ALA A 248 14.81 7.09 -16.11
CA ALA A 248 15.38 8.34 -16.59
C ALA A 248 16.86 8.41 -16.25
N TYR A 249 17.67 8.74 -17.25
CA TYR A 249 19.11 8.96 -17.08
C TYR A 249 19.54 10.30 -17.66
N GLN A 250 20.75 10.68 -17.26
CA GLN A 250 21.37 11.95 -17.56
C GLN A 250 22.75 11.69 -18.18
N PHE A 251 23.01 12.28 -19.35
CA PHE A 251 24.27 12.08 -20.09
C PHE A 251 24.97 13.41 -20.39
N SER A 252 26.28 13.38 -20.61
CA SER A 252 27.04 14.57 -21.05
C SER A 252 27.26 14.54 -22.56
N LYS A 253 27.15 15.71 -23.20
CA LYS A 253 27.42 15.89 -24.63
C LYS A 253 28.74 15.25 -25.04
N ASN A 254 28.74 14.62 -26.22
CA ASN A 254 29.90 14.00 -26.86
C ASN A 254 30.65 12.92 -26.06
N LYS A 255 30.20 12.55 -24.87
CA LYS A 255 30.86 11.55 -24.00
C LYS A 255 30.05 10.26 -24.00
N LEU A 256 30.75 9.12 -24.02
CA LEU A 256 30.12 7.81 -23.82
C LEU A 256 29.50 7.78 -22.42
N PHE A 257 28.20 7.55 -22.36
CA PHE A 257 27.48 7.35 -21.12
C PHE A 257 27.37 5.85 -20.82
N GLU A 258 27.86 5.43 -19.65
CA GLU A 258 27.86 4.03 -19.22
C GLU A 258 27.02 3.87 -17.95
N VAL A 259 26.04 2.97 -18.00
CA VAL A 259 25.21 2.61 -16.84
C VAL A 259 25.58 1.20 -16.39
N THR A 260 26.02 1.09 -15.14
CA THR A 260 26.38 -0.18 -14.50
C THR A 260 25.14 -0.95 -14.05
N VAL A 261 25.25 -2.26 -13.81
CA VAL A 261 24.16 -3.10 -13.27
C VAL A 261 23.54 -2.50 -11.98
N GLN A 262 24.36 -1.89 -11.11
CA GLN A 262 23.89 -1.27 -9.86
C GLN A 262 23.08 0.01 -10.06
N ASN A 263 23.04 0.57 -11.27
CA ASN A 263 22.20 1.70 -11.65
C ASN A 263 21.40 1.40 -12.94
N GLY A 264 21.31 0.13 -13.35
CA GLY A 264 20.76 -0.29 -14.64
C GLY A 264 19.24 -0.44 -14.66
N LEU A 265 18.75 -0.89 -15.81
CA LEU A 265 17.32 -0.94 -16.14
C LEU A 265 16.49 -1.83 -15.22
N LEU A 266 17.10 -2.83 -14.57
CA LEU A 266 16.37 -3.85 -13.79
C LEU A 266 16.11 -3.44 -12.33
N ILE A 267 16.53 -2.25 -11.89
CA ILE A 267 16.52 -1.90 -10.45
C ILE A 267 15.13 -1.56 -9.92
N ASN A 268 14.32 -0.93 -10.75
CA ASN A 268 12.93 -0.57 -10.48
C ASN A 268 11.94 -1.59 -11.07
N ASP A 269 12.44 -2.61 -11.76
CA ASP A 269 11.65 -3.70 -12.31
C ASP A 269 11.45 -4.81 -11.27
N PHE A 270 10.35 -5.54 -11.37
CA PHE A 270 9.96 -6.53 -10.38
C PHE A 270 9.43 -7.81 -11.06
N ASN A 271 9.93 -8.98 -10.65
CA ASN A 271 9.32 -10.26 -11.00
C ASN A 271 8.40 -10.68 -9.86
N ILE A 272 7.16 -11.05 -10.17
CA ILE A 272 6.18 -11.47 -9.17
C ILE A 272 6.60 -12.80 -8.56
N GLU A 273 7.08 -13.73 -9.38
CA GLU A 273 7.59 -15.02 -8.92
C GLU A 273 9.09 -14.97 -8.58
N ALA A 274 9.55 -16.00 -7.87
CA ALA A 274 10.97 -16.18 -7.62
C ALA A 274 11.73 -16.43 -8.93
N GLY A 275 12.78 -15.66 -9.19
CA GLY A 275 13.62 -15.78 -10.38
C GLY A 275 14.26 -14.44 -10.74
N ASP A 276 15.27 -14.50 -11.60
CA ASP A 276 15.96 -13.30 -12.07
C ASP A 276 15.29 -12.72 -13.32
N LEU A 277 15.28 -11.38 -13.42
CA LEU A 277 14.90 -10.67 -14.65
C LEU A 277 16.10 -10.55 -15.59
N SER A 278 15.81 -10.50 -16.88
CA SER A 278 16.81 -10.29 -17.93
C SER A 278 16.32 -9.28 -18.95
N VAL A 279 17.21 -8.41 -19.44
CA VAL A 279 16.89 -7.46 -20.51
C VAL A 279 17.08 -8.11 -21.88
N ASN A 280 16.10 -7.95 -22.76
CA ASN A 280 16.28 -8.23 -24.18
C ASN A 280 17.24 -7.20 -24.79
N THR A 281 18.37 -7.67 -25.33
CA THR A 281 19.44 -6.80 -25.84
C THR A 281 19.09 -6.06 -27.13
N THR A 282 17.91 -6.31 -27.70
CA THR A 282 17.37 -5.55 -28.83
C THR A 282 16.27 -4.64 -28.34
N ALA A 283 16.49 -3.33 -28.41
CA ALA A 283 15.46 -2.34 -28.08
C ALA A 283 14.26 -2.48 -29.00
N ILE A 284 13.05 -2.29 -28.46
CA ILE A 284 11.80 -2.28 -29.24
C ILE A 284 11.75 -1.02 -30.12
N ASN A 285 12.08 0.12 -29.52
CA ASN A 285 12.31 1.40 -30.19
C ASN A 285 13.67 1.90 -29.74
N THR A 286 14.58 2.18 -30.67
CA THR A 286 15.93 2.65 -30.35
C THR A 286 16.02 4.17 -30.30
N THR A 287 17.11 4.66 -29.72
CA THR A 287 17.54 6.06 -29.70
C THR A 287 17.63 6.65 -31.11
N GLN A 288 17.28 7.93 -31.26
CA GLN A 288 17.31 8.64 -32.55
C GLN A 288 18.55 9.50 -32.73
N ASN A 289 19.21 9.91 -31.63
CA ASN A 289 20.30 10.88 -31.64
C ASN A 289 21.55 10.30 -30.93
N GLY A 290 21.77 9.00 -31.08
CA GLY A 290 22.93 8.31 -30.54
C GLY A 290 22.87 6.80 -30.72
N GLU A 291 23.99 6.15 -30.43
CA GLU A 291 24.16 4.69 -30.51
C GLU A 291 23.94 4.05 -29.13
N LEU A 292 23.00 3.10 -29.05
CA LEU A 292 22.63 2.37 -27.84
C LEU A 292 23.16 0.93 -27.89
N THR A 293 23.75 0.46 -26.79
CA THR A 293 24.06 -0.97 -26.59
C THR A 293 23.49 -1.44 -25.26
N LEU A 294 22.53 -2.38 -25.33
CA LEU A 294 21.91 -3.02 -24.16
C LEU A 294 22.61 -4.35 -23.82
N LYS A 295 22.65 -4.70 -22.52
CA LYS A 295 23.13 -6.00 -22.04
C LYS A 295 22.06 -6.70 -21.21
N VAL A 296 22.15 -8.03 -21.16
CA VAL A 296 21.18 -8.91 -20.48
C VAL A 296 21.05 -8.60 -18.99
N ASP A 297 22.13 -8.15 -18.35
CA ASP A 297 22.21 -7.81 -16.92
C ASP A 297 21.60 -6.43 -16.58
N GLY A 298 20.97 -5.76 -17.54
CA GLY A 298 20.37 -4.44 -17.34
C GLY A 298 21.35 -3.27 -17.44
N SER A 299 22.65 -3.53 -17.58
CA SER A 299 23.62 -2.47 -17.92
C SER A 299 23.50 -2.06 -19.39
N PHE A 300 23.82 -0.81 -19.70
CA PHE A 300 23.82 -0.32 -21.07
C PHE A 300 24.82 0.82 -21.28
N THR A 301 25.13 1.10 -22.54
CA THR A 301 25.90 2.27 -22.94
C THR A 301 25.15 3.08 -23.98
N TYR A 302 25.29 4.41 -23.92
CA TYR A 302 24.73 5.34 -24.88
C TYR A 302 25.81 6.33 -25.33
N GLN A 303 26.07 6.39 -26.64
CA GLN A 303 26.94 7.38 -27.24
C GLN A 303 26.06 8.40 -27.99
N PRO A 304 25.87 9.63 -27.47
CA PRO A 304 25.12 10.65 -28.20
C PRO A 304 25.84 11.02 -29.50
N ASP A 305 25.06 11.38 -30.52
CA ASP A 305 25.58 11.95 -31.75
C ASP A 305 26.38 13.23 -31.47
N LEU A 306 27.38 13.50 -32.32
CA LEU A 306 28.27 14.64 -32.11
C LEU A 306 27.47 15.95 -32.09
N GLY A 307 27.55 16.67 -30.98
CA GLY A 307 26.89 17.95 -30.77
C GLY A 307 25.40 17.84 -30.40
N PHE A 308 24.86 16.64 -30.19
CA PHE A 308 23.47 16.46 -29.78
C PHE A 308 23.20 17.12 -28.42
N ILE A 309 22.13 17.91 -28.38
CA ILE A 309 21.62 18.61 -27.21
C ILE A 309 20.13 18.30 -27.11
N GLY A 310 19.67 17.92 -25.91
CA GLY A 310 18.24 17.67 -25.64
C GLY A 310 17.94 16.30 -25.04
N VAL A 311 16.82 15.72 -25.46
CA VAL A 311 16.27 14.47 -24.91
C VAL A 311 16.21 13.40 -26.00
N ASP A 312 16.69 12.21 -25.68
CA ASP A 312 16.54 11.00 -26.49
C ASP A 312 15.76 9.95 -25.68
N SER A 313 15.31 8.89 -26.33
CA SER A 313 14.58 7.83 -25.63
C SER A 313 14.69 6.49 -26.34
N PHE A 314 14.51 5.41 -25.58
CA PHE A 314 14.34 4.07 -26.13
C PHE A 314 13.34 3.27 -25.31
N THR A 315 12.83 2.18 -25.87
CA THR A 315 11.96 1.24 -25.17
C THR A 315 12.67 -0.10 -25.09
N TYR A 316 12.82 -0.63 -23.87
CA TYR A 316 13.40 -1.95 -23.63
C TYR A 316 12.30 -2.94 -23.23
N SER A 317 12.65 -4.22 -23.24
CA SER A 317 11.80 -5.30 -22.74
C SER A 317 12.59 -6.17 -21.79
N ILE A 318 11.94 -6.57 -20.70
CA ILE A 318 12.46 -7.55 -19.76
C ILE A 318 11.73 -8.88 -19.96
N SER A 319 12.42 -9.97 -19.63
CA SER A 319 11.86 -11.32 -19.57
C SER A 319 12.21 -11.99 -18.25
N ASN A 320 11.22 -12.70 -17.68
CA ASN A 320 11.45 -13.63 -16.59
C ASN A 320 11.88 -15.02 -17.11
N GLU A 321 12.16 -15.95 -16.19
CA GLU A 321 12.62 -17.29 -16.55
C GLU A 321 11.57 -18.13 -17.30
N GLN A 322 10.28 -17.82 -17.14
CA GLN A 322 9.20 -18.45 -17.92
C GLN A 322 9.06 -17.88 -19.34
N GLY A 323 9.79 -16.81 -19.67
CA GLY A 323 9.75 -16.15 -20.98
C GLY A 323 8.59 -15.17 -21.16
N LEU A 324 7.90 -14.81 -20.06
CA LEU A 324 6.91 -13.73 -20.05
C LEU A 324 7.62 -12.38 -20.02
N THR A 325 7.00 -11.38 -20.64
CA THR A 325 7.68 -10.10 -20.93
C THR A 325 6.87 -8.89 -20.53
N ALA A 326 7.60 -7.84 -20.16
CA ALA A 326 7.07 -6.49 -19.99
C ALA A 326 8.00 -5.47 -20.65
N THR A 327 7.51 -4.25 -20.84
CA THR A 327 8.23 -3.18 -21.54
C THR A 327 8.17 -1.88 -20.76
N ALA A 328 9.25 -1.12 -20.84
CA ALA A 328 9.38 0.19 -20.23
C ALA A 328 10.17 1.13 -21.13
N GLN A 329 9.95 2.43 -20.95
CA GLN A 329 10.63 3.50 -21.67
C GLN A 329 11.74 4.10 -20.82
N VAL A 330 12.88 4.34 -21.46
CA VAL A 330 13.99 5.11 -20.91
C VAL A 330 13.99 6.49 -21.53
N THR A 331 14.06 7.52 -20.69
CA THR A 331 14.32 8.90 -21.11
C THR A 331 15.78 9.25 -20.83
N LEU A 332 16.50 9.70 -21.86
CA LEU A 332 17.87 10.18 -21.75
C LEU A 332 17.86 11.69 -21.91
N SER A 333 18.24 12.43 -20.87
CA SER A 333 18.34 13.89 -20.93
C SER A 333 19.79 14.31 -20.86
N GLU A 334 20.18 15.29 -21.64
CA GLU A 334 21.51 15.89 -21.46
C GLU A 334 21.57 16.59 -20.09
N SER A 335 22.52 16.19 -19.25
CA SER A 335 22.91 16.90 -18.05
C SER A 335 24.33 17.43 -18.23
N GLY A 336 24.44 18.71 -18.53
CA GLY A 336 25.69 19.44 -18.37
C GLY A 336 25.56 20.38 -17.20
N VAL A 337 26.27 20.14 -16.10
CA VAL A 337 26.84 21.29 -15.40
C VAL A 337 28.02 21.71 -16.26
N ASN A 338 27.86 22.80 -17.00
CA ASN A 338 28.92 23.41 -17.81
C ASN A 338 30.14 23.69 -16.93
N THR A 339 31.33 23.24 -17.32
CA THR A 339 32.59 23.62 -16.67
C THR A 339 33.00 24.98 -17.20
N PHE A 340 33.43 25.89 -16.33
CA PHE A 340 33.86 27.23 -16.76
C PHE A 340 35.24 27.19 -17.40
N PRO A 341 35.53 28.12 -18.34
CA PRO A 341 36.86 28.23 -18.94
C PRO A 341 37.91 28.59 -17.87
N GLU A 342 39.17 28.26 -18.11
CA GLU A 342 40.33 28.59 -17.27
C GLU A 342 41.21 29.60 -18.02
N ALA A 343 41.37 30.80 -17.42
CA ALA A 343 42.17 31.89 -17.96
C ALA A 343 43.58 31.89 -17.35
N ASN A 344 44.61 32.03 -18.17
CA ASN A 344 46.02 32.05 -17.75
C ASN A 344 46.67 33.41 -18.06
N ASN A 345 47.57 33.86 -17.19
CA ASN A 345 48.22 35.15 -17.36
C ASN A 345 49.19 35.16 -18.55
N ASP A 346 49.28 36.32 -19.20
CA ASP A 346 50.09 36.53 -20.40
C ASP A 346 51.19 37.56 -20.18
N GLN A 347 52.22 37.51 -21.03
CA GLN A 347 53.31 38.49 -21.03
C GLN A 347 53.73 38.86 -22.45
N PHE A 348 53.86 40.16 -22.71
CA PHE A 348 54.35 40.71 -23.98
C PHE A 348 55.36 41.84 -23.74
N THR A 349 56.19 42.12 -24.75
CA THR A 349 57.11 43.27 -24.78
C THR A 349 56.84 44.08 -26.05
N LEU A 350 56.74 45.40 -25.91
CA LEU A 350 56.54 46.35 -26.99
C LEU A 350 57.50 47.53 -26.83
N ASP A 351 57.88 48.17 -27.91
CA ASP A 351 58.60 49.45 -27.83
C ASP A 351 57.61 50.59 -27.54
N GLU A 352 58.04 51.62 -26.79
CA GLU A 352 57.24 52.85 -26.69
C GLU A 352 57.06 53.51 -28.06
N ASP A 353 55.96 54.24 -28.21
CA ASP A 353 55.53 54.84 -29.49
C ASP A 353 55.32 53.87 -30.66
N SER A 354 55.30 52.57 -30.38
CA SER A 354 54.97 51.55 -31.38
C SER A 354 53.50 51.64 -31.82
N SER A 355 53.25 51.28 -33.08
CA SER A 355 51.89 51.12 -33.59
C SER A 355 51.15 49.96 -32.91
N ALA A 356 49.82 50.00 -32.97
CA ALA A 356 48.95 48.97 -32.40
C ALA A 356 49.37 47.52 -32.78
N SER A 357 49.53 46.66 -31.76
CA SER A 357 49.94 45.25 -31.90
C SER A 357 48.82 44.30 -31.49
N LEU A 358 48.67 43.16 -32.18
CA LEU A 358 47.69 42.11 -31.83
C LEU A 358 48.34 41.06 -30.90
N LEU A 359 47.83 40.97 -29.68
CA LEU A 359 48.28 40.09 -28.61
C LEU A 359 47.34 38.87 -28.52
N ASP A 360 47.91 37.68 -28.66
CA ASP A 360 47.17 36.41 -28.67
C ASP A 360 47.09 35.81 -27.26
N VAL A 361 46.15 36.34 -26.47
CA VAL A 361 45.99 35.99 -25.06
C VAL A 361 45.27 34.66 -24.84
N LEU A 362 44.50 34.16 -25.83
CA LEU A 362 43.76 32.90 -25.68
C LEU A 362 44.63 31.66 -25.91
N ALA A 363 45.91 31.81 -26.26
CA ALA A 363 46.77 30.70 -26.68
C ALA A 363 47.09 29.70 -25.56
N ASN A 364 46.97 30.14 -24.30
CA ASN A 364 47.21 29.36 -23.09
C ASN A 364 45.93 29.15 -22.25
N ASP A 365 44.77 29.58 -22.74
CA ASP A 365 43.47 29.39 -22.08
C ASP A 365 42.83 28.07 -22.49
N THR A 366 42.08 27.44 -21.59
CA THR A 366 41.47 26.13 -21.83
C THR A 366 40.06 26.02 -21.28
N ASP A 367 39.26 25.14 -21.88
CA ASP A 367 37.95 24.76 -21.37
C ASP A 367 37.88 23.23 -21.29
N ALA A 368 37.39 22.70 -20.16
CA ALA A 368 37.41 21.26 -19.89
C ALA A 368 36.37 20.48 -20.71
N ASP A 369 35.32 21.15 -21.18
CA ASP A 369 34.27 20.59 -22.03
C ASP A 369 34.60 20.76 -23.52
N GLY A 370 35.65 21.53 -23.83
CA GLY A 370 36.14 21.77 -25.18
C GLY A 370 35.32 22.84 -25.92
N ASP A 371 34.61 23.68 -25.17
CA ASP A 371 33.84 24.77 -25.73
C ASP A 371 34.75 25.87 -26.30
N THR A 372 34.21 26.66 -27.23
CA THR A 372 34.97 27.74 -27.88
C THR A 372 35.06 28.96 -26.95
N ILE A 373 36.27 29.33 -26.57
CA ILE A 373 36.54 30.48 -25.69
C ILE A 373 36.65 31.77 -26.50
N SER A 374 36.10 32.86 -25.98
CA SER A 374 36.21 34.20 -26.56
C SER A 374 36.44 35.28 -25.50
N ILE A 375 37.09 36.38 -25.88
CA ILE A 375 37.29 37.55 -25.01
C ILE A 375 35.99 38.35 -24.97
N SER A 376 35.42 38.56 -23.77
CA SER A 376 34.18 39.31 -23.57
C SER A 376 34.41 40.74 -23.09
N ASN A 377 35.48 40.98 -22.33
CA ASN A 377 35.78 42.29 -21.76
C ASN A 377 37.30 42.52 -21.63
N ILE A 378 37.71 43.78 -21.67
CA ILE A 378 39.08 44.25 -21.38
C ILE A 378 38.98 45.44 -20.43
N GLU A 379 39.73 45.40 -19.32
CA GLU A 379 39.94 46.57 -18.47
C GLU A 379 41.41 47.00 -18.57
N ASN A 380 41.63 48.22 -19.06
CA ASN A 380 42.95 48.79 -19.24
C ASN A 380 43.06 50.15 -18.55
N THR A 381 44.17 50.39 -17.85
CA THR A 381 44.43 51.65 -17.14
C THR A 381 45.43 52.57 -17.85
N ALA A 382 46.18 52.07 -18.85
CA ALA A 382 47.18 52.85 -19.59
C ALA A 382 47.32 52.38 -21.04
N GLY A 383 47.36 53.31 -21.98
CA GLY A 383 47.37 53.02 -23.42
C GLY A 383 45.97 52.75 -23.97
N GLU A 384 45.89 52.23 -25.19
CA GLU A 384 44.62 51.87 -25.84
C GLU A 384 44.55 50.35 -26.06
N ALA A 385 43.46 49.72 -25.61
CA ALA A 385 43.24 48.28 -25.75
C ALA A 385 41.84 48.01 -26.30
N THR A 386 41.72 47.20 -27.36
CA THR A 386 40.44 46.79 -27.95
C THR A 386 40.46 45.33 -28.41
N ILE A 387 39.28 44.68 -28.48
CA ILE A 387 39.17 43.32 -29.00
C ILE A 387 39.04 43.38 -30.52
N VAL A 388 40.00 42.79 -31.25
CA VAL A 388 40.01 42.72 -32.71
C VAL A 388 40.31 41.30 -33.15
N ALA A 389 39.39 40.69 -33.91
CA ALA A 389 39.52 39.33 -34.43
C ALA A 389 39.86 38.28 -33.35
N GLY A 390 39.26 38.41 -32.16
CA GLY A 390 39.48 37.48 -31.03
C GLY A 390 40.81 37.68 -30.28
N LYS A 391 41.57 38.73 -30.59
CA LYS A 391 42.84 39.10 -29.93
C LYS A 391 42.75 40.49 -29.30
N ILE A 392 43.66 40.80 -28.38
CA ILE A 392 43.76 42.16 -27.82
C ILE A 392 44.66 42.99 -28.74
N GLN A 393 44.11 44.03 -29.36
CA GLN A 393 44.88 45.06 -30.04
C GLN A 393 45.29 46.13 -29.03
N PHE A 394 46.60 46.29 -28.80
CA PHE A 394 47.15 47.22 -27.82
C PHE A 394 48.11 48.26 -28.44
N THR A 395 47.97 49.51 -28.01
CA THR A 395 48.88 50.63 -28.33
C THR A 395 49.41 51.24 -27.02
N PRO A 396 50.74 51.26 -26.79
CA PRO A 396 51.33 51.92 -25.62
C PRO A 396 50.99 53.42 -25.56
N PRO A 397 50.92 54.05 -24.37
CA PRO A 397 50.88 55.50 -24.25
C PRO A 397 52.14 56.12 -24.88
N ALA A 398 52.00 57.31 -25.45
CA ALA A 398 53.12 58.01 -26.07
C ALA A 398 54.20 58.39 -25.03
N ASN A 399 55.48 58.16 -25.35
CA ASN A 399 56.65 58.42 -24.50
C ASN A 399 56.54 57.81 -23.08
N PHE A 400 55.87 56.66 -22.96
CA PHE A 400 55.80 55.89 -21.72
C PHE A 400 56.66 54.63 -21.84
N SER A 401 57.65 54.53 -20.94
CA SER A 401 58.40 53.30 -20.71
C SER A 401 58.12 52.75 -19.30
N GLY A 402 57.97 51.43 -19.21
CA GLY A 402 57.60 50.76 -17.96
C GLY A 402 56.65 49.59 -18.16
N GLU A 403 56.11 49.08 -17.06
CA GLU A 403 55.18 47.95 -17.07
C GLU A 403 53.72 48.46 -17.08
N ILE A 404 52.92 47.91 -17.98
CA ILE A 404 51.47 48.08 -18.04
C ILE A 404 50.83 46.74 -17.77
N VAL A 405 49.86 46.71 -16.85
CA VAL A 405 49.06 45.51 -16.58
C VAL A 405 47.62 45.83 -16.94
N LEU A 406 47.05 45.03 -17.84
CA LEU A 406 45.62 45.04 -18.14
C LEU A 406 45.00 43.71 -17.76
N THR A 407 43.69 43.68 -17.56
CA THR A 407 42.94 42.44 -17.34
C THR A 407 41.99 42.19 -18.49
N TYR A 408 41.78 40.93 -18.82
CA TYR A 408 40.78 40.51 -19.79
C TYR A 408 39.89 39.44 -19.19
N THR A 409 38.68 39.33 -19.74
CA THR A 409 37.66 38.37 -19.33
C THR A 409 37.35 37.42 -20.48
N ILE A 410 37.34 36.12 -20.21
CA ILE A 410 36.98 35.08 -21.19
C ILE A 410 35.65 34.42 -20.86
N THR A 411 34.93 34.03 -21.91
CA THR A 411 33.64 33.33 -21.84
C THR A 411 33.58 32.20 -22.87
N ASP A 412 32.89 31.12 -22.51
CA ASP A 412 32.57 29.96 -23.36
C ASP A 412 31.21 30.12 -24.08
N GLY A 413 30.51 31.23 -23.85
CA GLY A 413 29.17 31.51 -24.40
C GLY A 413 28.01 30.97 -23.56
N TYR A 414 28.26 30.25 -22.47
CA TYR A 414 27.25 29.77 -21.53
C TYR A 414 26.99 30.79 -20.42
N SER A 415 26.19 31.82 -20.73
CA SER A 415 25.56 32.64 -19.69
C SER A 415 24.18 32.06 -19.37
N THR A 416 23.94 31.69 -18.12
CA THR A 416 22.57 31.53 -17.59
C THR A 416 21.95 32.91 -17.42
N GLY A 417 21.73 33.62 -18.53
CA GLY A 417 20.99 34.89 -18.59
C GLY A 417 21.52 36.06 -17.76
N ASN A 418 22.68 35.92 -17.11
CA ASN A 418 23.36 36.98 -16.37
C ASN A 418 24.82 37.06 -16.84
N GLU A 419 25.20 38.22 -17.37
CA GLU A 419 26.61 38.55 -17.65
C GLU A 419 27.41 38.53 -16.33
N GLY A 420 28.61 37.93 -16.34
CA GLY A 420 29.63 38.14 -15.31
C GLY A 420 29.64 37.26 -14.05
N ILE A 421 28.83 36.19 -13.94
CA ILE A 421 28.90 35.29 -12.77
C ILE A 421 29.96 34.18 -12.96
N ASN A 422 30.27 33.83 -14.22
CA ASN A 422 30.98 32.61 -14.55
C ASN A 422 32.19 32.80 -15.48
N ASP A 423 32.43 34.02 -15.95
CA ASP A 423 33.60 34.33 -16.74
C ASP A 423 34.89 34.22 -15.88
N ARG A 424 36.04 33.98 -16.53
CA ARG A 424 37.35 34.03 -15.86
C ARG A 424 38.16 35.20 -16.34
N THR A 425 38.97 35.72 -15.43
CA THR A 425 39.83 36.87 -15.68
C THR A 425 41.28 36.47 -15.55
N ALA A 426 42.11 36.93 -16.48
CA ALA A 426 43.56 36.86 -16.39
C ALA A 426 44.18 38.24 -16.66
N SER A 427 45.44 38.40 -16.28
CA SER A 427 46.19 39.63 -16.51
C SER A 427 47.17 39.46 -17.65
N VAL A 428 47.33 40.52 -18.44
CA VAL A 428 48.41 40.65 -19.43
C VAL A 428 49.42 41.66 -18.90
N THR A 429 50.65 41.21 -18.67
CA THR A 429 51.78 42.10 -18.35
C THR A 429 52.50 42.52 -19.62
N ILE A 430 52.47 43.81 -19.93
CA ILE A 430 53.12 44.41 -21.10
C ILE A 430 54.32 45.22 -20.62
N THR A 431 55.52 44.80 -21.00
CA THR A 431 56.74 45.58 -20.76
C THR A 431 56.96 46.52 -21.94
N VAL A 432 56.87 47.83 -21.71
CA VAL A 432 57.15 48.86 -22.72
C VAL A 432 58.61 49.31 -22.60
N THR A 433 59.39 49.06 -23.64
CA THR A 433 60.81 49.41 -23.72
C THR A 433 61.01 50.85 -24.21
N PRO A 434 61.94 51.61 -23.61
CA PRO A 434 62.17 52.99 -24.00
C PRO A 434 62.78 53.11 -25.41
N VAL A 435 62.41 54.16 -26.13
CA VAL A 435 62.84 54.56 -27.46
C VAL A 435 63.20 56.03 -27.39
N ASN A 436 64.42 56.38 -27.81
CA ASN A 436 64.91 57.75 -27.73
C ASN A 436 64.10 58.72 -28.61
N ASP A 437 63.65 59.81 -28.02
CA ASP A 437 62.90 60.88 -28.66
C ASP A 437 63.81 62.02 -29.14
N ALA A 438 63.28 62.88 -30.01
CA ALA A 438 64.00 64.06 -30.49
C ALA A 438 63.72 65.28 -29.60
N PRO A 439 64.70 66.18 -29.40
CA PRO A 439 64.49 67.40 -28.63
C PRO A 439 63.54 68.36 -29.36
N THR A 440 62.68 69.04 -28.60
CA THR A 440 61.76 70.08 -29.07
C THR A 440 62.35 71.46 -28.83
N ALA A 441 62.65 72.18 -29.90
CA ALA A 441 63.10 73.57 -29.85
C ALA A 441 61.91 74.55 -29.91
N ASN A 442 61.91 75.56 -29.04
CA ASN A 442 60.89 76.61 -28.94
C ASN A 442 61.48 77.96 -29.33
N ALA A 443 60.75 78.75 -30.11
CA ALA A 443 61.27 80.00 -30.63
C ALA A 443 61.53 81.05 -29.52
N ASP A 444 62.72 81.64 -29.54
CA ASP A 444 63.10 82.75 -28.68
C ASP A 444 62.91 84.12 -29.35
N SER A 445 62.85 85.15 -28.51
CA SER A 445 62.99 86.53 -28.97
C SER A 445 63.92 87.31 -28.05
N ALA A 446 64.72 88.19 -28.65
CA ALA A 446 65.53 89.14 -27.93
C ALA A 446 65.63 90.45 -28.73
N THR A 447 65.81 91.56 -28.04
CA THR A 447 65.94 92.90 -28.65
C THR A 447 67.24 93.54 -28.19
N MET A 448 67.90 94.27 -29.09
CA MET A 448 69.06 95.10 -28.77
C MET A 448 68.97 96.44 -29.52
N ASN A 449 69.69 97.45 -29.03
CA ASN A 449 69.82 98.72 -29.74
C ASN A 449 70.81 98.59 -30.90
N GLU A 450 70.70 99.47 -31.89
CA GLU A 450 71.77 99.67 -32.87
C GLU A 450 73.09 100.01 -32.15
N ASP A 451 74.21 99.54 -32.72
CA ASP A 451 75.58 99.69 -32.20
C ASP A 451 75.84 99.10 -30.78
N ALA A 452 74.93 98.28 -30.25
CA ALA A 452 75.16 97.58 -28.99
C ALA A 452 76.22 96.46 -29.14
N PRO A 453 76.97 96.14 -28.06
CA PRO A 453 77.88 95.00 -28.06
C PRO A 453 77.13 93.67 -28.26
N ALA A 454 77.88 92.60 -28.56
CA ALA A 454 77.33 91.28 -28.81
C ALA A 454 76.38 90.81 -27.68
N LEU A 455 75.23 90.27 -28.07
CA LEU A 455 74.17 89.81 -27.19
C LEU A 455 74.27 88.31 -26.99
N LEU A 456 74.28 87.84 -25.74
CA LEU A 456 74.25 86.42 -25.42
C LEU A 456 72.83 85.99 -25.03
N VAL A 457 72.21 85.13 -25.84
CA VAL A 457 70.82 84.66 -25.69
C VAL A 457 70.81 83.21 -25.25
N ASN A 458 70.13 82.91 -24.15
CA ASN A 458 69.91 81.53 -23.69
C ASN A 458 68.68 80.94 -24.37
N VAL A 459 68.89 80.35 -25.56
CA VAL A 459 67.81 79.75 -26.37
C VAL A 459 67.33 78.40 -25.84
N LEU A 460 68.16 77.69 -25.07
CA LEU A 460 67.76 76.41 -24.49
C LEU A 460 66.83 76.55 -23.27
N ALA A 461 66.50 77.78 -22.86
CA ALA A 461 65.74 78.03 -21.63
C ALA A 461 64.28 77.55 -21.72
N ASN A 462 63.72 77.52 -22.92
CA ASN A 462 62.37 77.08 -23.26
C ASN A 462 62.36 75.80 -24.10
N ASP A 463 63.51 75.26 -24.50
CA ASP A 463 63.61 73.98 -25.21
C ASP A 463 63.44 72.80 -24.23
N SER A 464 62.96 71.66 -24.72
CA SER A 464 62.72 70.46 -23.90
C SER A 464 63.07 69.19 -24.64
N ASP A 465 63.51 68.18 -23.90
CA ASP A 465 63.66 66.80 -24.37
C ASP A 465 62.84 65.90 -23.46
N ILE A 466 62.10 64.94 -24.03
CA ILE A 466 61.13 64.13 -23.27
C ILE A 466 61.81 63.01 -22.48
N ASP A 467 62.97 62.52 -22.94
CA ASP A 467 63.86 61.63 -22.20
C ASP A 467 64.64 62.38 -21.10
N GLY A 468 64.65 63.71 -21.16
CA GLY A 468 65.44 64.57 -20.28
C GLY A 468 66.91 64.62 -20.69
N ASP A 469 67.21 64.31 -21.95
CA ASP A 469 68.56 64.41 -22.48
C ASP A 469 69.12 65.83 -22.38
N THR A 470 70.44 65.94 -22.22
CA THR A 470 71.10 67.24 -22.16
C THR A 470 71.11 67.90 -23.54
N LEU A 471 70.42 69.04 -23.66
CA LEU A 471 70.34 69.80 -24.91
C LEU A 471 71.65 70.53 -25.22
N ALA A 472 72.08 70.46 -26.49
CA ALA A 472 73.26 71.15 -26.99
C ALA A 472 72.96 71.87 -28.31
N ILE A 473 73.37 73.14 -28.41
CA ILE A 473 73.26 73.89 -29.67
C ILE A 473 74.40 73.46 -30.60
N THR A 474 74.04 72.86 -31.73
CA THR A 474 75.03 72.34 -32.70
C THR A 474 75.41 73.35 -33.77
N ALA A 475 74.53 74.30 -34.09
CA ALA A 475 74.77 75.36 -35.06
C ALA A 475 73.89 76.58 -34.77
N ALA A 476 74.34 77.75 -35.21
CA ALA A 476 73.55 78.98 -35.24
C ALA A 476 73.89 79.77 -36.51
N THR A 477 72.90 80.39 -37.11
CA THR A 477 73.05 81.26 -38.29
C THR A 477 72.26 82.55 -38.07
N ALA A 478 72.70 83.63 -38.70
CA ALA A 478 71.98 84.89 -38.72
C ALA A 478 71.81 85.38 -40.16
N ASP A 479 70.66 85.98 -40.45
CA ASP A 479 70.40 86.59 -41.76
C ASP A 479 71.25 87.87 -41.97
N ILE A 480 71.47 88.63 -40.90
CA ILE A 480 72.30 89.85 -40.87
C ILE A 480 73.19 89.78 -39.62
N GLY A 481 74.48 90.09 -39.79
CA GLY A 481 75.48 90.00 -38.73
C GLY A 481 76.12 88.61 -38.66
N SER A 482 76.47 88.18 -37.45
CA SER A 482 76.99 86.84 -37.17
C SER A 482 76.40 86.26 -35.90
N ALA A 483 76.14 84.95 -35.93
CA ALA A 483 75.72 84.16 -34.77
C ALA A 483 76.74 83.04 -34.53
N SER A 484 77.13 82.84 -33.28
CA SER A 484 77.99 81.74 -32.85
C SER A 484 77.47 81.10 -31.57
N VAL A 485 77.79 79.82 -31.38
CA VAL A 485 77.48 79.13 -30.12
C VAL A 485 78.61 79.38 -29.13
N VAL A 486 78.30 79.99 -27.99
CA VAL A 486 79.24 80.28 -26.89
C VAL A 486 78.60 79.84 -25.59
N ASP A 487 79.27 78.96 -24.83
CA ASP A 487 78.79 78.43 -23.55
C ASP A 487 77.34 77.87 -23.62
N ASN A 488 77.03 77.16 -24.71
CA ASN A 488 75.71 76.58 -25.00
C ASN A 488 74.57 77.63 -25.07
N LYS A 489 74.91 78.86 -25.45
CA LYS A 489 74.03 79.98 -25.74
C LYS A 489 74.36 80.55 -27.13
N ILE A 490 73.45 81.31 -27.73
CA ILE A 490 73.73 81.99 -28.99
C ILE A 490 74.29 83.38 -28.68
N GLN A 491 75.53 83.64 -29.10
CA GLN A 491 76.08 84.99 -29.16
C GLN A 491 75.78 85.60 -30.52
N TYR A 492 74.97 86.65 -30.55
CA TYR A 492 74.66 87.43 -31.73
C TYR A 492 75.47 88.72 -31.77
N THR A 493 76.08 89.01 -32.92
CA THR A 493 76.76 90.29 -33.21
C THR A 493 76.12 90.90 -34.46
N PRO A 494 75.54 92.12 -34.38
CA PRO A 494 74.88 92.81 -35.50
C PRO A 494 75.73 92.95 -36.77
#